data_AF-A0A9P6MUN1-F1
#
_entry.id   AF-A0A9P6MUN1-F1
#
_cell.length_a   1.000
_cell.length_b   1.000
_cell.length_c   1.000
_cell.angle_alpha   90.00
_cell.angle_beta   90.00
_cell.angle_gamma   90.00
#
_symmetry.space_group_name_H-M   'P 1'
#
loop_
_entity.id
_entity.type
_entity.pdbx_description
1 polymer ?
#
loop_
_entity_poly.entity_id
_entity_poly.type
_entity_poly.pdbx_seq_one_letter_code
_entity_poly.pdbx_strand_id
1 'polypeptide(L)'
;MAHPKDENAMITPLMRNCQDLSLPISTGKISNHMQSVSQFITCWDNSQKFKVQAIGATMVLRNGVLVDDVMVQGSWSSTDIVNEFYRLSRSTALNFTTPVCDNSGSTSIVSPLDEQWMA
;
A
#
# COMPACT_ATOMS: atom_id res chain seq x y z
N MET A 1 -9.96 -5.48 18.10
CA MET A 1 -8.60 -5.98 18.40
C MET A 1 -7.77 -4.81 18.89
N ALA A 2 -7.12 -4.93 20.06
CA ALA A 2 -6.22 -3.90 20.56
C ALA A 2 -4.86 -4.04 19.86
N HIS A 3 -4.38 -2.97 19.23
CA HIS A 3 -3.04 -2.95 18.65
C HIS A 3 -1.99 -2.86 19.77
N PRO A 4 -0.90 -3.63 19.72
CA PRO A 4 0.21 -3.49 20.66
C PRO A 4 0.75 -2.07 20.57
N LYS A 5 0.76 -1.36 21.69
CA LYS A 5 1.39 -0.04 21.83
C LYS A 5 2.63 -0.22 22.69
N ASP A 6 3.76 0.23 22.20
CA ASP A 6 4.95 0.37 23.04
C ASP A 6 4.83 1.68 23.81
N GLU A 7 4.64 1.57 25.13
CA GLU A 7 4.52 2.71 26.04
C GLU A 7 5.82 3.50 26.19
N ASN A 8 6.96 2.93 25.78
CA ASN A 8 8.26 3.61 25.78
C ASN A 8 8.61 4.26 24.43
N ALA A 9 7.84 4.00 23.37
CA ALA A 9 8.09 4.56 22.04
C ALA A 9 7.62 6.03 21.97
N MET A 10 8.55 6.97 22.16
CA MET A 10 8.28 8.40 21.98
C MET A 10 8.57 8.84 20.54
N ILE A 11 7.52 9.15 19.77
CA ILE A 11 7.64 9.70 18.41
C ILE A 11 7.53 11.22 18.49
N THR A 12 8.58 11.93 18.09
CA THR A 12 8.53 13.40 17.97
C THR A 12 7.73 13.77 16.72
N PRO A 13 6.62 14.54 16.83
CA PRO A 13 5.85 14.95 15.67
C PRO A 13 6.64 15.91 14.78
N LEU A 14 6.35 15.89 13.47
CA LEU A 14 6.89 16.89 12.55
C LEU A 14 6.24 18.25 12.81
N MET A 15 6.97 19.14 13.47
CA MET A 15 6.49 20.48 13.81
C MET A 15 6.95 21.51 12.77
N ARG A 16 6.02 22.32 12.28
CA ARG A 16 6.33 23.52 11.49
C ARG A 16 6.85 24.63 12.39
N ASN A 17 7.54 25.62 11.81
CA ASN A 17 7.90 26.81 12.55
C ASN A 17 6.62 27.56 12.97
N CYS A 18 6.44 27.79 14.27
CA CYS A 18 5.27 28.50 14.79
C CYS A 18 5.44 30.02 14.73
N GLN A 19 6.68 30.52 14.66
CA GLN A 19 6.97 31.96 14.65
C GLN A 19 6.82 32.56 13.25
N ASP A 20 7.13 31.79 12.22
CA ASP A 20 7.01 32.20 10.81
C ASP A 20 6.33 31.11 10.00
N LEU A 21 5.10 31.38 9.60
CA LEU A 21 4.25 30.48 8.82
C LEU A 21 4.50 30.57 7.32
N SER A 22 5.22 31.60 6.87
CA SER A 22 5.59 31.78 5.46
C SER A 22 6.75 30.89 5.07
N LEU A 23 7.56 30.46 6.05
CA LEU A 23 8.70 29.58 5.83
C LEU A 23 8.22 28.16 5.50
N PRO A 24 8.54 27.62 4.31
CA PRO A 24 8.21 26.26 3.95
C PRO A 24 9.00 25.26 4.81
N ILE A 25 8.44 24.06 5.00
CA ILE A 25 9.17 22.98 5.64
C ILE A 25 10.26 22.49 4.69
N SER A 26 11.51 22.59 5.12
CA SER A 26 12.65 22.08 4.34
C SER A 26 12.55 20.57 4.15
N THR A 27 12.89 20.09 2.97
CA THR A 27 13.04 18.66 2.64
C THR A 27 13.96 17.94 3.62
N GLY A 28 15.01 18.60 4.12
CA GLY A 28 15.90 18.04 5.13
C GLY A 28 15.18 17.71 6.45
N LYS A 29 14.29 18.60 6.92
CA LYS A 29 13.49 18.36 8.13
C LYS A 29 12.55 17.17 7.96
N ILE A 30 11.89 17.09 6.80
CA ILE A 30 10.98 15.97 6.49
C ILE A 30 11.78 14.66 6.41
N SER A 31 12.93 14.65 5.73
CA SER A 31 13.81 13.48 5.62
C SER A 31 14.29 12.99 6.98
N ASN A 32 14.76 13.89 7.84
CA ASN A 32 15.22 13.53 9.19
C ASN A 32 14.07 12.95 10.03
N HIS A 33 12.88 13.54 9.93
CA HIS A 33 11.69 13.02 10.61
C HIS A 33 11.30 11.63 10.10
N MET A 34 11.27 11.41 8.77
CA MET A 34 11.02 10.09 8.19
C MET A 34 12.04 9.05 8.66
N GLN A 35 13.32 9.41 8.73
CA GLN A 35 14.37 8.51 9.24
C GLN A 35 14.17 8.18 10.72
N SER A 36 13.76 9.15 11.55
CA SER A 36 13.44 8.92 12.95
C SER A 36 12.27 7.94 13.11
N VAL A 37 11.19 8.13 12.35
CA VAL A 37 10.04 7.21 12.39
C VAL A 37 10.39 5.82 11.86
N SER A 38 11.27 5.73 10.85
CA SER A 38 11.71 4.44 10.29
C SER A 38 12.41 3.53 11.30
N GLN A 39 12.98 4.09 12.38
CA GLN A 39 13.66 3.29 13.41
C GLN A 39 12.70 2.38 14.17
N PHE A 40 11.40 2.73 14.23
CA PHE A 40 10.37 1.94 14.89
C PHE A 40 9.83 0.80 14.03
N ILE A 41 10.17 0.77 12.73
CA ILE A 41 9.81 -0.34 11.85
C ILE A 41 10.80 -1.47 12.10
N THR A 42 10.32 -2.57 12.68
CA THR A 42 11.14 -3.76 12.91
C THR A 42 11.52 -4.37 11.56
N CYS A 43 12.81 -4.28 11.20
CA CYS A 43 13.36 -5.09 10.12
C CYS A 43 13.87 -6.41 10.72
N TRP A 44 13.47 -7.52 10.12
CA TRP A 44 14.02 -8.84 10.42
C TRP A 44 15.48 -8.88 9.95
N ASP A 45 16.37 -9.48 10.76
CA ASP A 45 17.74 -9.91 10.43
C ASP A 45 18.51 -8.97 9.47
N ASN A 46 19.33 -8.06 10.04
CA ASN A 46 20.40 -7.27 9.38
C ASN A 46 20.07 -6.64 8.02
N SER A 47 18.79 -6.61 7.66
CA SER A 47 18.32 -6.24 6.35
C SER A 47 18.38 -4.73 6.23
N GLN A 48 18.75 -4.27 5.05
CA GLN A 48 18.80 -2.85 4.76
C GLN A 48 17.44 -2.23 5.07
N LYS A 49 17.41 -1.20 5.94
CA LYS A 49 16.18 -0.48 6.26
C LYS A 49 15.56 0.03 4.96
N PHE A 50 14.37 -0.47 4.64
CA PHE A 50 13.66 -0.03 3.46
C PHE A 50 13.35 1.45 3.56
N LYS A 51 13.51 2.17 2.45
CA LYS A 51 13.13 3.58 2.37
C LYS A 51 11.62 3.68 2.62
N VAL A 52 11.19 4.60 3.49
CA VAL A 52 9.75 4.80 3.81
C VAL A 52 8.90 4.95 2.56
N GLN A 53 9.44 5.65 1.55
CA GLN A 53 8.80 5.84 0.24
C GLN A 53 8.47 4.51 -0.47
N ALA A 54 9.37 3.52 -0.39
CA ALA A 54 9.15 2.20 -0.96
C ALA A 54 8.05 1.44 -0.21
N ILE A 55 8.11 1.45 1.13
CA ILE A 55 7.08 0.81 1.98
C ILE A 55 5.71 1.42 1.71
N GLY A 56 5.63 2.75 1.62
CA GLY A 56 4.41 3.47 1.32
C GLY A 56 3.83 3.09 -0.03
N ALA A 57 4.65 3.08 -1.09
CA ALA A 57 4.21 2.69 -2.43
C ALA A 57 3.65 1.25 -2.43
N THR A 58 4.37 0.31 -1.82
CA THR A 58 3.92 -1.08 -1.71
C THR A 58 2.60 -1.23 -0.95
N MET A 59 2.43 -0.51 0.17
CA MET A 59 1.20 -0.56 0.97
C MET A 59 0.00 -0.03 0.19
N VAL A 60 0.18 1.10 -0.50
CA VAL A 60 -0.87 1.75 -1.28
C VAL A 60 -1.28 0.89 -2.48
N LEU A 61 -0.30 0.30 -3.19
CA LEU A 61 -0.57 -0.66 -4.27
C LEU A 61 -1.27 -1.92 -3.76
N ARG A 62 -0.87 -2.43 -2.58
CA ARG A 62 -1.54 -3.59 -1.95
C ARG A 62 -3.00 -3.30 -1.61
N ASN A 63 -3.32 -2.03 -1.32
CA ASN A 63 -4.70 -1.59 -1.06
C ASN A 63 -5.50 -1.33 -2.35
N GLY A 64 -4.94 -1.61 -3.53
CA GLY A 64 -5.64 -1.52 -4.82
C GLY A 64 -5.65 -0.12 -5.43
N VAL A 65 -4.84 0.82 -4.93
CA VAL A 65 -4.68 2.13 -5.56
C VAL A 65 -3.94 1.99 -6.89
N LEU A 66 -4.34 2.80 -7.86
CA LEU A 66 -3.78 2.79 -9.21
C LEU A 66 -2.31 3.19 -9.20
N VAL A 67 -1.53 2.58 -10.10
CA VAL A 67 -0.10 2.87 -10.24
C VAL A 67 0.13 4.35 -10.61
N ASP A 68 -0.76 4.93 -11.41
CA ASP A 68 -0.67 6.33 -11.82
C ASP A 68 -0.80 7.30 -10.63
N ASP A 69 -1.69 7.02 -9.68
CA ASP A 69 -1.83 7.82 -8.47
C ASP A 69 -0.58 7.70 -7.58
N VAL A 70 -0.01 6.49 -7.49
CA VAL A 70 1.24 6.23 -6.76
C VAL A 70 2.43 6.94 -7.41
N MET A 71 2.45 7.05 -8.74
CA MET A 71 3.48 7.78 -9.48
C MET A 71 3.48 9.27 -9.14
N VAL A 72 2.30 9.89 -9.16
CA VAL A 72 2.13 11.33 -8.86
C VAL A 72 2.48 11.64 -7.41
N GLN A 73 2.00 10.84 -6.46
CA GLN A 73 2.25 11.07 -5.03
C GLN A 73 3.66 10.65 -4.60
N GLY A 74 4.24 9.66 -5.28
CA GLY A 74 5.53 9.08 -4.94
C GLY A 74 6.73 9.77 -5.58
N SER A 75 6.55 10.78 -6.44
CA SER A 75 7.66 11.43 -7.19
C SER A 75 8.59 10.43 -7.88
N TRP A 76 8.02 9.38 -8.47
CA TRP A 76 8.77 8.35 -9.19
C TRP A 76 9.01 8.78 -10.64
N SER A 77 10.16 8.41 -11.20
CA SER A 77 10.54 8.80 -12.56
C SER A 77 9.94 7.91 -13.65
N SER A 78 9.52 6.68 -13.32
CA SER A 78 8.90 5.76 -14.27
C SER A 78 7.91 4.81 -13.59
N THR A 79 6.79 4.55 -14.27
CA THR A 79 5.78 3.54 -13.93
C THR A 79 6.36 2.14 -13.87
N ASP A 80 7.33 1.84 -14.73
CA ASP A 80 7.95 0.52 -14.81
C ASP A 80 8.70 0.19 -13.52
N ILE A 81 9.39 1.18 -12.95
CA ILE A 81 10.10 1.03 -11.66
C ILE A 81 9.11 0.67 -10.55
N VAL A 82 7.96 1.34 -10.52
CA VAL A 82 6.93 1.08 -9.51
C VAL A 82 6.31 -0.30 -9.66
N ASN A 83 6.01 -0.68 -10.90
CA ASN A 83 5.39 -1.96 -11.20
C ASN A 83 6.35 -3.15 -11.00
N GLU A 84 7.64 -2.99 -11.28
CA GLU A 84 8.67 -4.02 -11.17
C GLU A 84 9.10 -4.25 -9.72
N PHE A 85 9.38 -3.17 -8.97
CA PHE A 85 10.04 -3.27 -7.67
C PHE A 85 9.12 -3.10 -6.46
N TYR A 86 7.99 -2.41 -6.59
CA TYR A 86 7.14 -2.06 -5.44
C TYR A 86 5.76 -2.73 -5.46
N ARG A 87 5.37 -3.37 -6.57
CA ARG A 87 4.10 -4.10 -6.68
C ARG A 87 4.29 -5.58 -6.32
N LEU A 88 3.78 -5.99 -5.16
CA LEU A 88 3.93 -7.38 -4.66
C LEU A 88 3.14 -8.42 -5.46
N SER A 89 1.98 -8.05 -6.01
CA SER A 89 1.18 -8.95 -6.83
C SER A 89 0.63 -8.23 -8.06
N ARG A 90 0.75 -8.89 -9.21
CA ARG A 90 0.07 -8.49 -10.43
C ARG A 90 -1.20 -9.31 -10.52
N SER A 91 -2.27 -8.85 -9.86
CA SER A 91 -3.60 -9.34 -10.23
C SER A 91 -3.95 -8.71 -11.58
N THR A 92 -3.41 -9.27 -12.65
CA THR A 92 -4.06 -9.16 -13.95
C THR A 92 -5.39 -9.87 -13.77
N ALA A 93 -6.51 -9.19 -13.95
CA ALA A 93 -7.78 -9.88 -14.13
C ALA A 93 -7.59 -10.82 -15.32
N LEU A 94 -7.26 -12.09 -15.06
CA LEU A 94 -7.01 -13.11 -16.09
C LEU A 94 -8.29 -13.48 -16.84
N ASN A 95 -9.44 -12.93 -16.42
CA ASN A 95 -10.74 -13.16 -17.01
C ASN A 95 -11.47 -11.83 -17.27
N PHE A 96 -11.04 -11.06 -18.27
CA PHE A 96 -11.89 -10.03 -18.88
C PHE A 96 -12.99 -10.64 -19.79
N THR A 97 -12.92 -11.96 -20.06
CA THR A 97 -13.77 -12.67 -21.02
C THR A 97 -15.09 -13.18 -20.45
N THR A 98 -15.32 -13.06 -19.14
CA THR A 98 -16.65 -13.29 -18.55
C THR A 98 -17.24 -11.95 -18.17
N PRO A 99 -18.00 -11.29 -19.07
CA PRO A 99 -18.93 -10.28 -18.61
C PRO A 99 -19.89 -10.98 -17.64
N VAL A 100 -19.74 -10.74 -16.34
CA VAL A 100 -20.87 -10.89 -15.43
C VAL A 100 -21.81 -9.75 -15.79
N CYS A 101 -22.66 -9.99 -16.79
CA CYS A 101 -23.91 -9.28 -16.87
C CYS A 101 -24.71 -9.73 -15.66
N ASP A 102 -24.66 -8.94 -14.59
CA ASP A 102 -25.68 -8.95 -13.54
C ASP A 102 -27.00 -8.52 -14.17
N ASN A 103 -27.65 -9.43 -14.91
CA ASN A 103 -29.05 -9.33 -15.20
C ASN A 103 -29.80 -10.08 -14.10
N SER A 104 -29.83 -9.50 -12.90
CA SER A 104 -30.76 -9.94 -11.85
C SER A 104 -32.14 -9.34 -12.11
N GLY A 105 -32.70 -9.71 -13.26
CA GLY A 105 -34.14 -9.92 -13.40
C GLY A 105 -34.43 -11.39 -13.04
N SER A 106 -34.84 -11.60 -11.79
CA SER A 106 -35.69 -12.70 -11.30
C SER A 106 -35.33 -14.17 -11.65
N THR A 107 -35.20 -14.98 -10.58
CA THR A 107 -35.61 -16.42 -10.46
C THR A 107 -34.87 -17.43 -11.37
N SER A 108 -34.27 -18.53 -10.91
CA SER A 108 -34.62 -19.45 -9.84
C SER A 108 -33.38 -20.24 -9.38
N ILE A 109 -33.41 -20.61 -8.12
CA ILE A 109 -32.45 -21.50 -7.45
C ILE A 109 -32.56 -22.89 -8.09
N VAL A 110 -31.45 -23.45 -8.61
CA VAL A 110 -31.30 -24.90 -8.78
C VAL A 110 -29.91 -25.29 -8.29
N SER A 111 -29.88 -25.93 -7.13
CA SER A 111 -28.69 -26.57 -6.57
C SER A 111 -28.38 -27.86 -7.32
N PRO A 112 -27.13 -28.16 -7.70
CA PRO A 112 -26.75 -29.50 -8.12
C PRO A 112 -26.10 -30.23 -6.93
N LEU A 113 -26.90 -31.02 -6.24
CA LEU A 113 -26.46 -32.27 -5.62
C LEU A 113 -26.53 -33.35 -6.71
N ASP A 114 -25.60 -34.30 -6.67
CA ASP A 114 -25.36 -35.42 -7.59
C ASP A 114 -24.50 -35.12 -8.82
N GLU A 115 -23.22 -35.53 -8.76
CA GLU A 115 -22.77 -36.75 -9.46
C GLU A 115 -21.35 -37.13 -9.01
N GLN A 116 -21.32 -38.10 -8.10
CA GLN A 116 -20.20 -39.00 -7.86
C GLN A 116 -20.15 -40.00 -9.03
N TRP A 117 -18.94 -40.44 -9.40
CA TRP A 117 -18.59 -41.50 -10.39
C TRP A 117 -18.40 -41.06 -11.85
N MET A 118 -17.13 -40.97 -12.30
CA MET A 118 -16.52 -41.83 -13.32
C MET A 118 -15.06 -41.37 -13.58
N ALA A 119 -14.16 -42.34 -13.66
CA ALA A 119 -12.70 -42.32 -13.93
C ALA A 119 -11.77 -42.04 -12.74
#